data_AF-A0A7X4DPX3-F1
#
_entry.id   AF-A0A7X4DPX3-F1
#
_cell.length_a   1.000
_cell.length_b   1.000
_cell.length_c   1.000
_cell.angle_alpha   90.00
_cell.angle_beta   90.00
_cell.angle_gamma   90.00
#
_symmetry.space_group_name_H-M   'P 1'
#
loop_
_entity.id
_entity.type
_entity.pdbx_description
1 polymer ?
#
loop_
_entity_poly.entity_id
_entity_poly.type
_entity_poly.pdbx_seq_one_letter_code
_entity_poly.pdbx_strand_id
1 'polypeptide(L)'
;MTEDNAFGTIAGLQRAHYGLTCGTPFPGSPGAPTNGPGHAEIARACGAEGHRKASADELLPDLEAAIASGRPVVLDVPVISDATPTTGHWNILDIHSPGKDLSHVST
;
A
#
# COMPACT_ATOMS: atom_id res chain seq x y z
N MET A 1 -2.17 0.87 -8.91
CA MET A 1 -1.34 1.31 -7.78
C MET A 1 -2.07 0.96 -6.51
N THR A 2 -1.42 0.26 -5.60
CA THR A 2 -1.98 -0.06 -4.27
C THR A 2 -1.61 1.07 -3.31
N GLU A 3 -2.60 1.68 -2.66
CA GLU A 3 -2.42 2.83 -1.77
C GLU A 3 -2.81 2.47 -0.34
N ASP A 4 -1.84 2.48 0.58
CA ASP A 4 -2.02 2.27 2.02
C ASP A 4 -1.93 3.57 2.83
N ASN A 5 -1.83 4.72 2.15
CA ASN A 5 -1.67 6.05 2.76
C ASN A 5 -0.50 6.14 3.76
N ALA A 6 0.57 5.39 3.51
CA ALA A 6 1.78 5.40 4.34
C ALA A 6 3.02 4.99 3.53
N PHE A 7 4.20 5.14 4.13
CA PHE A 7 5.35 4.31 3.80
C PHE A 7 5.24 2.99 4.58
N GLY A 8 4.29 2.13 4.21
CA GLY A 8 3.83 0.98 5.01
C GLY A 8 4.94 0.10 5.59
N THR A 9 5.91 -0.31 4.77
CA THR A 9 7.05 -1.13 5.23
C THR A 9 7.89 -0.43 6.29
N ILE A 10 8.16 0.88 6.12
CA ILE A 10 8.97 1.63 7.08
C ILE A 10 8.18 1.87 8.36
N ALA A 11 6.88 2.19 8.25
CA ALA A 11 5.99 2.36 9.40
C ALA A 11 5.91 1.08 10.25
N GLY A 12 5.72 -0.07 9.61
CA GLY A 12 5.67 -1.37 10.29
C GLY A 12 6.99 -1.74 10.97
N LEU A 13 8.14 -1.52 10.31
CA LEU A 13 9.46 -1.76 10.91
C LEU A 13 9.75 -0.81 12.09
N GLN A 14 9.41 0.48 11.96
CA GLN A 14 9.56 1.44 13.06
C GLN A 14 8.72 1.02 14.27
N ARG A 15 7.46 0.64 14.02
CA ARG A 15 6.55 0.19 15.07
C ARG A 15 7.03 -1.09 15.75
N ALA A 16 7.53 -2.05 14.97
CA ALA A 16 8.04 -3.33 15.46
C ALA A 16 9.27 -3.18 16.37
N HIS A 17 10.24 -2.34 15.97
CA HIS A 17 11.53 -2.23 16.68
C HIS A 17 11.59 -1.13 17.73
N TYR A 18 10.83 -0.05 17.56
CA TYR A 18 10.94 1.14 18.41
C TYR A 18 9.62 1.54 19.10
N GLY A 19 8.52 0.84 18.82
CA GLY A 19 7.21 1.12 19.42
C GLY A 19 6.58 2.44 18.99
N LEU A 20 7.15 3.11 17.97
CA LEU A 20 6.71 4.40 17.46
C LEU A 20 6.73 4.42 15.94
N THR A 21 6.01 5.37 15.34
CA THR A 21 6.10 5.70 13.91
C THR A 21 6.50 7.16 13.78
N CYS A 22 7.39 7.47 12.83
CA CYS A 22 7.89 8.84 12.65
C CYS A 22 8.02 9.17 11.16
N GLY A 23 7.20 10.11 10.69
CA GLY A 23 7.22 10.61 9.32
C GLY A 23 6.76 9.62 8.25
N THR A 24 6.12 8.52 8.66
CA THR A 24 5.79 7.38 7.79
C THR A 24 4.29 7.16 7.56
N PRO A 25 3.37 7.41 8.51
CA PRO A 25 1.94 7.45 8.22
C PRO A 25 1.51 8.86 7.80
N PHE A 26 0.64 8.95 6.79
CA PHE A 26 0.00 10.20 6.40
C PHE A 26 -1.40 10.33 7.05
N PRO A 27 -1.89 11.55 7.32
CA PRO A 27 -3.23 11.73 7.88
C PRO A 27 -4.34 11.17 6.98
N GLY A 28 -5.36 10.57 7.59
CA GLY A 28 -6.49 9.92 6.90
C GLY A 28 -6.41 8.40 6.93
N SER A 29 -7.27 7.74 6.17
CA SER A 29 -7.28 6.27 6.03
C SER A 29 -6.94 5.85 4.60
N PRO A 30 -6.51 4.59 4.39
CA PRO A 30 -6.55 3.99 3.06
C PRO A 30 -7.95 4.19 2.46
N GLY A 31 -8.05 4.79 1.28
CA GLY A 31 -9.32 5.10 0.62
C GLY A 31 -9.96 6.45 0.98
N ALA A 32 -9.54 7.08 2.08
CA ALA A 32 -9.91 8.46 2.42
C ALA A 32 -8.70 9.24 3.00
N PRO A 33 -7.63 9.41 2.22
CA PRO A 33 -6.46 10.15 2.67
C PRO A 33 -6.80 11.63 2.79
N THR A 34 -6.34 12.29 3.85
CA THR A 34 -6.65 13.72 4.06
C THR A 34 -5.97 14.60 3.01
N ASN A 35 -4.77 14.21 2.57
CA ASN A 35 -3.99 14.90 1.54
C ASN A 35 -3.47 13.93 0.47
N GLY A 36 -4.22 12.88 0.16
CA GLY A 36 -3.77 11.87 -0.80
C GLY A 36 -3.87 12.35 -2.24
N PRO A 37 -2.93 11.95 -3.11
CA PRO A 37 -3.01 12.27 -4.52
C PRO A 37 -4.14 11.47 -5.19
N GLY A 38 -4.99 12.16 -5.95
CA GLY A 38 -6.00 11.50 -6.79
C GLY A 38 -5.35 10.80 -7.98
N HIS A 39 -4.85 9.57 -7.79
CA HIS A 39 -4.10 8.85 -8.82
C HIS A 39 -4.93 8.61 -10.09
N ALA A 40 -6.22 8.34 -9.96
CA ALA A 40 -7.13 8.21 -11.08
C ALA A 40 -7.28 9.54 -11.85
N GLU A 41 -7.36 10.66 -11.14
CA GLU A 41 -7.41 12.01 -11.72
C GLU A 41 -6.12 12.36 -12.45
N ILE A 42 -4.96 12.04 -11.85
CA ILE A 42 -3.65 12.26 -12.45
C ILE A 42 -3.51 11.44 -13.74
N ALA A 43 -3.94 10.18 -13.74
CA ALA A 43 -3.93 9.35 -14.94
C ALA A 43 -4.74 9.97 -16.08
N ARG A 44 -5.96 10.44 -15.77
CA ARG A 44 -6.82 11.15 -16.74
C ARG A 44 -6.18 12.44 -17.25
N ALA A 45 -5.53 13.21 -16.39
CA ALA A 45 -4.81 14.43 -16.77
C ALA A 45 -3.61 14.13 -17.71
N CYS A 46 -2.99 12.96 -17.56
CA CYS A 46 -1.91 12.49 -18.41
C CYS A 46 -2.37 11.76 -19.70
N GLY A 47 -3.68 11.72 -19.98
CA GLY A 47 -4.25 11.09 -21.18
C GLY A 47 -4.45 9.57 -21.09
N ALA A 48 -4.23 8.98 -19.91
CA ALA A 48 -4.56 7.58 -19.62
C ALA A 48 -5.98 7.44 -19.07
N GLU A 49 -6.48 6.20 -18.99
CA GLU A 49 -7.70 5.92 -18.23
C GLU A 49 -7.38 5.81 -16.73
N GLY A 50 -8.30 6.23 -15.87
CA GLY A 50 -8.08 6.29 -14.42
C GLY A 50 -9.35 5.91 -13.67
N HIS A 51 -9.26 4.85 -12.87
CA HIS A 51 -10.37 4.29 -12.09
C HIS A 51 -9.97 4.08 -10.64
N ARG A 52 -10.82 4.50 -9.72
CA ARG A 52 -10.65 4.25 -8.29
C ARG A 52 -11.58 3.13 -7.85
N LYS A 53 -11.05 2.13 -7.15
CA LYS A 53 -11.83 0.99 -6.67
C LYS A 53 -12.41 1.29 -5.29
N ALA A 54 -13.71 1.03 -5.12
CA ALA A 54 -14.37 1.17 -3.82
C ALA A 54 -14.39 -0.15 -3.04
N SER A 55 -14.26 -1.29 -3.74
CA SER A 55 -14.33 -2.63 -3.17
C SER A 55 -13.40 -3.61 -3.89
N ALA A 56 -13.09 -4.72 -3.22
CA ALA A 56 -12.23 -5.77 -3.77
C ALA A 56 -12.89 -6.52 -4.95
N ASP A 57 -14.21 -6.68 -4.93
CA ASP A 57 -14.97 -7.41 -5.95
C ASP A 57 -14.94 -6.71 -7.33
N GLU A 58 -14.69 -5.40 -7.35
CA GLU A 58 -14.53 -4.63 -8.58
C GLU A 58 -13.15 -4.84 -9.24
N LEU A 59 -12.16 -5.37 -8.53
CA LEU A 59 -10.79 -5.40 -9.02
C LEU A 59 -10.61 -6.31 -10.23
N LEU A 60 -11.13 -7.54 -10.15
CA LEU A 60 -11.02 -8.52 -11.22
C LEU A 60 -11.69 -8.05 -12.53
N PRO A 61 -12.98 -7.66 -12.54
CA PRO A 61 -13.63 -7.23 -13.78
C PRO A 61 -12.97 -5.97 -14.39
N ASP A 62 -12.54 -5.01 -13.57
CA ASP A 62 -11.88 -3.80 -14.07
C ASP A 62 -10.47 -4.09 -14.62
N LEU A 63 -9.75 -5.04 -14.02
CA LEU A 63 -8.46 -5.48 -14.53
C LEU A 63 -8.61 -6.15 -15.90
N GLU A 64 -9.60 -7.02 -16.06
CA GLU A 64 -9.90 -7.66 -17.34
C GLU A 64 -10.27 -6.62 -18.41
N ALA A 65 -11.13 -5.66 -18.06
CA ALA A 65 -11.51 -4.56 -18.96
C ALA A 65 -10.30 -3.68 -19.34
N ALA A 66 -9.44 -3.35 -18.39
CA ALA A 66 -8.24 -2.56 -18.62
C ALA A 66 -7.29 -3.27 -19.59
N ILE A 67 -7.05 -4.57 -19.42
CA ILE A 67 -6.22 -5.37 -20.32
C ILE A 67 -6.84 -5.43 -21.72
N ALA A 68 -8.15 -5.66 -21.81
CA ALA A 68 -8.87 -5.74 -23.09
C ALA A 68 -8.89 -4.41 -23.86
N SER A 69 -8.83 -3.27 -23.15
CA SER A 69 -8.88 -1.93 -23.76
C SER A 69 -7.70 -1.63 -24.69
N GLY A 70 -6.54 -2.28 -24.47
CA GLY A 70 -5.29 -1.96 -25.18
C GLY A 70 -4.77 -0.54 -24.93
N ARG A 71 -5.27 0.16 -23.90
CA ARG A 71 -4.89 1.53 -23.55
C ARG A 71 -4.12 1.56 -22.22
N PRO A 72 -3.33 2.62 -21.96
CA PRO A 72 -2.77 2.85 -20.64
C PRO A 72 -3.89 3.11 -19.62
N VAL A 73 -3.97 2.28 -18.58
CA VAL A 73 -4.99 2.38 -17.51
C VAL A 73 -4.31 2.38 -16.14
N VAL A 74 -4.76 3.27 -15.26
CA VAL A 74 -4.40 3.27 -13.83
C VAL A 74 -5.61 2.86 -13.01
N LEU A 75 -5.48 1.74 -12.30
CA LEU A 75 -6.40 1.32 -11.25
C LEU A 75 -5.84 1.77 -9.90
N ASP A 76 -6.51 2.73 -9.26
CA ASP A 76 -6.25 3.19 -7.90
C ASP A 76 -7.00 2.29 -6.91
N VAL A 77 -6.24 1.51 -6.13
CA VAL A 77 -6.76 0.46 -5.25
C VAL A 77 -6.34 0.78 -3.82
N PRO A 78 -7.27 1.24 -2.96
CA PRO A 78 -7.02 1.36 -1.53
C PRO A 78 -6.72 -0.01 -0.91
N VAL A 79 -5.63 -0.12 -0.15
CA VAL A 79 -5.22 -1.36 0.52
C VAL A 79 -4.94 -1.10 1.99
N ILE A 80 -5.39 -2.00 2.85
CA ILE A 80 -5.05 -1.97 4.28
C ILE A 80 -3.64 -2.55 4.45
N SER A 81 -2.78 -1.84 5.18
CA SER A 81 -1.43 -2.30 5.49
C SER A 81 -1.51 -3.45 6.49
N ASP A 82 -1.40 -4.69 6.00
CA ASP A 82 -1.30 -5.87 6.85
C ASP A 82 0.15 -6.36 6.95
N ALA A 83 0.54 -6.85 8.12
CA ALA A 83 1.91 -7.23 8.40
C ALA A 83 2.34 -8.43 7.57
N THR A 84 3.35 -8.23 6.73
CA THR A 84 3.95 -9.33 5.97
C THR A 84 4.71 -10.26 6.93
N PRO A 85 4.39 -11.57 6.96
CA PRO A 85 5.13 -12.53 7.78
C PRO A 85 6.60 -12.62 7.36
N THR A 86 7.53 -12.45 8.30
CA THR A 86 8.99 -12.46 8.04
C THR A 86 9.67 -13.70 8.64
N THR A 87 9.04 -14.87 8.56
CA THR A 87 9.55 -16.12 9.18
C THR A 87 10.66 -16.84 8.39
N GLY A 88 11.23 -16.20 7.37
CA GLY A 88 12.25 -16.80 6.49
C GLY A 88 13.69 -16.67 7.01
N HIS A 89 14.63 -17.44 6.46
CA HIS A 89 16.06 -17.38 6.83
C HIS A 89 16.77 -16.06 6.46
N TRP A 90 16.17 -15.25 5.60
CA TRP A 90 16.62 -13.89 5.28
C TRP A 90 15.65 -12.88 5.89
N ASN A 91 15.59 -12.86 7.23
CA ASN A 91 14.68 -12.02 7.97
C ASN A 91 15.29 -10.61 8.14
N ILE A 92 14.62 -9.59 7.61
CA ILE A 92 15.05 -8.20 7.74
C ILE A 92 15.12 -7.74 9.20
N LEU A 93 14.33 -8.37 10.09
CA LEU A 93 14.33 -8.07 11.52
C LEU A 93 15.64 -8.49 12.21
N ASP A 94 16.37 -9.48 11.67
CA ASP A 94 17.66 -9.91 12.21
C ASP A 94 18.74 -8.82 12.10
N ILE A 95 18.60 -7.89 11.15
CA ILE A 95 19.52 -6.75 11.00
C ILE A 95 19.44 -5.84 12.22
N HIS A 96 18.25 -5.63 12.77
CA HIS A 96 18.00 -4.69 13.87
C HIS A 96 17.89 -5.38 15.22
N SER A 97 17.65 -6.69 15.25
CA SER A 97 17.42 -7.46 16.48
C SER A 97 17.85 -8.92 16.31
N PRO A 98 19.15 -9.18 16.10
CA PRO A 98 19.66 -10.53 15.83
C PRO A 98 19.33 -11.49 16.97
N GLY A 99 18.72 -12.64 16.62
CA GLY A 99 18.38 -13.71 17.57
C GLY A 99 17.15 -13.44 18.44
N LYS A 100 16.35 -12.41 18.14
CA LYS A 100 15.07 -12.15 18.80
C LYS A 100 13.90 -12.54 17.89
N ASP A 101 12.93 -13.24 18.45
CA ASP A 101 11.70 -13.64 17.75
C ASP A 101 10.71 -12.48 17.74
N LEU A 102 10.92 -11.53 16.82
CA LEU A 102 10.03 -10.40 16.56
C LEU A 102 9.32 -10.65 15.23
N SER A 103 8.06 -10.25 15.12
CA SER A 103 7.31 -10.24 13.87
C SER A 103 7.00 -8.82 13.43
N HIS A 104 6.89 -8.61 12.11
CA HIS A 104 6.34 -7.37 11.57
C HIS A 104 4.95 -7.12 12.18
N VAL A 105 4.62 -5.87 12.49
CA VAL A 105 3.35 -5.51 13.15
C VAL A 105 2.60 -4.52 12.27
N SER A 106 1.29 -4.71 12.09
CA SER A 106 0.44 -3.77 11.34
C SER A 106 0.34 -2.44 12.08
N THR A 107 0.10 -1.37 11.31
CA THR A 107 -0.10 -0.01 11.84
C THR A 107 -1.58 0.31 11.89
#